data_AF-A0A3A4P3G3-F1
#
_entry.id   AF-A0A3A4P3G3-F1
#
_cell.length_a   1.000
_cell.length_b   1.000
_cell.length_c   1.000
_cell.angle_alpha   90.00
_cell.angle_beta   90.00
_cell.angle_gamma   90.00
#
_symmetry.space_group_name_H-M   'P 1'
#
loop_
_entity.id
_entity.type
_entity.pdbx_description
1 polymer ?
#
loop_
_entity_poly.entity_id
_entity_poly.type
_entity_poly.pdbx_seq_one_letter_code
_entity_poly.pdbx_strand_id
1 'polypeptide(L)'
;MRLYFIVVFFAFITSIFAETLTLSLDQRPEWLQEEGLVMAGSWEPLLFRVRRDGSEGYEPTAEQLAAYRREHGPEMIAKLKKLGVNFVMMHCYKGFGLQTERESMEDAVRFAESCHDAGLHVGVYTYSGAFGWELLFKETPEAKNWVVLNDQEKPICYGGADYRYYWNRNHPDAQSFYKKIIRFAVEEIRTDLLHFDNYAVGPGKDDVSIRRFRDYLRNTFDAKQLEAMGVSDMESVQPPMADSPRNLLKFAWIDFCCQSLADSYHEMGRYARTLRGDILLECNPGGVSERIREPIDHGRLLTGGEAFWDEGRPPGLRDGKLQTRIRTYKTAARMNNLAFAYCTTPLEMAETMAFNLDCLGCIVWFEYDRLVAKPASDEPVSPALDPFIRFYKSRRDVFRDTAPVADVAVLRSFPSQTFAEPKYAELTARVEQLFIENRIPFQIIYDGCLDELDRYRILVLAGCVALSDDQIRKIERFVKNGGKLCIIGETGIYDEWIKPRNHSAFTDAPETDFAQLNENEDWISGFQYGYDEFFSMDVDAPLGLCAELTERKDCRFVHLVNYRTGQPMENIPVRIRIPRHQTVKSVTLLSPMRDDEMELDFLTEGEQVLFEIPRVDLYEVARICY
;
A
#
# COMPACT_ATOMS: atom_id res chain seq x y z
N MET A 1 -5.38 37.05 -55.93
CA MET A 1 -4.64 36.81 -54.67
C MET A 1 -5.65 36.52 -53.58
N ARG A 2 -5.95 35.24 -53.32
CA ARG A 2 -6.76 34.78 -52.18
C ARG A 2 -6.07 33.53 -51.64
N LEU A 3 -5.45 33.69 -50.47
CA LEU A 3 -4.77 32.63 -49.72
C LEU A 3 -5.87 31.83 -48.98
N TYR A 4 -5.96 30.53 -49.25
CA TYR A 4 -6.71 29.61 -48.39
C TYR A 4 -5.73 29.01 -47.38
N PHE A 5 -5.91 29.37 -46.11
CA PHE A 5 -5.27 28.68 -44.99
C PHE A 5 -6.00 27.37 -44.74
N ILE A 6 -5.32 26.25 -44.96
CA ILE A 6 -5.75 24.93 -44.49
C ILE A 6 -5.23 24.80 -43.06
N VAL A 7 -6.15 24.85 -42.09
CA VAL A 7 -5.86 24.50 -40.70
C VAL A 7 -6.00 22.99 -40.58
N VAL A 8 -4.87 22.29 -40.45
CA VAL A 8 -4.81 20.87 -40.12
C VAL A 8 -5.03 20.74 -38.62
N PHE A 9 -6.20 20.22 -38.21
CA PHE A 9 -6.43 19.77 -36.85
C PHE A 9 -5.65 18.48 -36.61
N PHE A 10 -4.53 18.57 -35.90
CA PHE A 10 -3.92 17.39 -35.27
C PHE A 10 -4.79 17.01 -34.07
N ALA A 11 -5.56 15.94 -34.20
CA ALA A 11 -6.14 15.25 -33.05
C ALA A 11 -4.99 14.55 -32.32
N PHE A 12 -4.44 15.21 -31.30
CA PHE A 12 -3.62 14.51 -30.31
C PHE A 12 -4.55 13.58 -29.53
N ILE A 13 -4.51 12.29 -29.87
CA ILE A 13 -4.85 11.25 -28.91
C ILE A 13 -3.69 11.27 -27.91
N THR A 14 -3.78 12.15 -26.91
CA THR A 14 -2.98 11.99 -25.70
C THR A 14 -3.42 10.66 -25.09
N SER A 15 -2.55 9.65 -25.11
CA SER A 15 -2.65 8.58 -24.12
C SER A 15 -2.77 9.28 -22.77
N ILE A 16 -3.96 9.23 -22.16
CA ILE A 16 -4.18 9.71 -20.81
C ILE A 16 -3.46 8.71 -19.93
N PHE A 17 -2.14 8.88 -19.77
CA PHE A 17 -1.44 8.29 -18.66
C PHE A 17 -2.12 8.84 -17.41
N ALA A 18 -2.64 7.95 -16.55
CA ALA A 18 -3.16 8.36 -15.26
C ALA A 18 -2.02 9.06 -14.52
N GLU A 19 -2.16 10.37 -14.32
CA GLU A 19 -1.19 11.19 -13.60
C GLU A 19 -0.99 10.61 -12.19
N THR A 20 0.25 10.26 -11.85
CA THR A 20 0.63 9.90 -10.48
C THR A 20 0.51 11.13 -9.60
N LEU A 21 -0.36 11.05 -8.59
CA LEU A 21 -0.59 12.12 -7.62
C LEU A 21 0.30 12.00 -6.39
N THR A 22 0.83 10.79 -6.12
CA THR A 22 1.82 10.56 -5.07
C THR A 22 3.00 11.51 -5.22
N LEU A 23 3.26 12.30 -4.19
CA LEU A 23 4.40 13.21 -4.17
C LEU A 23 5.72 12.45 -4.27
N SER A 24 6.64 12.99 -5.08
CA SER A 24 8.03 12.60 -5.01
C SER A 24 8.59 12.93 -3.63
N LEU A 25 9.67 12.25 -3.23
CA LEU A 25 10.21 12.41 -1.87
C LEU A 25 10.56 13.87 -1.57
N ASP A 26 11.17 14.59 -2.51
CA ASP A 26 11.57 16.00 -2.40
C ASP A 26 10.39 17.00 -2.30
N GLN A 27 9.18 16.58 -2.65
CA GLN A 27 7.97 17.39 -2.53
C GLN A 27 7.24 17.17 -1.20
N ARG A 28 7.66 16.18 -0.41
CA ARG A 28 7.04 15.89 0.90
C ARG A 28 7.52 16.89 1.97
N PRO A 29 6.72 17.08 3.03
CA PRO A 29 7.15 17.88 4.17
C PRO A 29 8.48 17.38 4.76
N GLU A 30 9.38 18.31 5.07
CA GLU A 30 10.73 18.04 5.57
C GLU A 30 10.73 17.16 6.83
N TRP A 31 9.78 17.40 7.74
CA TRP A 31 9.67 16.65 8.99
C TRP A 31 9.59 15.14 8.78
N LEU A 32 8.93 14.68 7.70
CA LEU A 32 8.74 13.26 7.46
C LEU A 32 10.07 12.60 7.09
N GLN A 33 10.88 13.26 6.28
CA GLN A 33 12.23 12.77 5.96
C GLN A 33 13.13 12.84 7.19
N GLU A 34 13.03 13.90 7.98
CA GLU A 34 13.90 14.06 9.13
C GLU A 34 13.59 13.05 10.24
N GLU A 35 12.35 13.07 10.70
CA GLU A 35 11.96 12.35 11.91
C GLU A 35 11.51 10.92 11.64
N GLY A 36 11.08 10.63 10.41
CA GLY A 36 10.32 9.43 10.10
C GLY A 36 8.95 9.47 10.79
N LEU A 37 8.27 8.32 10.88
CA LEU A 37 6.92 8.27 11.42
C LEU A 37 6.77 7.23 12.54
N VAL A 38 6.42 7.70 13.75
CA VAL A 38 6.05 6.88 14.91
C VAL A 38 4.67 7.31 15.38
N MET A 39 3.67 6.46 15.16
CA MET A 39 2.26 6.83 15.27
C MET A 39 1.61 6.41 16.58
N ALA A 40 0.76 7.30 17.11
CA ALA A 40 -0.29 6.98 18.07
C ALA A 40 -1.68 7.14 17.45
N GLY A 41 -2.65 6.33 17.92
CA GLY A 41 -3.96 6.30 17.33
C GLY A 41 -5.22 6.54 18.16
N SER A 42 -6.18 7.33 17.64
CA SER A 42 -7.52 7.59 18.19
C SER A 42 -8.53 8.09 17.13
N TRP A 43 -9.11 7.20 16.30
CA TRP A 43 -9.89 7.62 15.10
C TRP A 43 -11.34 7.99 15.41
N GLU A 44 -11.81 7.62 16.60
CA GLU A 44 -13.24 7.56 16.87
C GLU A 44 -13.70 8.79 17.65
N PRO A 45 -14.69 9.57 17.17
CA PRO A 45 -15.26 10.66 17.97
C PRO A 45 -16.12 10.11 19.11
N LEU A 46 -16.30 10.91 20.17
CA LEU A 46 -17.05 10.52 21.37
C LEU A 46 -18.45 9.95 21.04
N LEU A 47 -19.18 10.62 20.15
CA LEU A 47 -20.52 10.20 19.71
C LEU A 47 -20.55 8.77 19.16
N PHE A 48 -19.56 8.40 18.35
CA PHE A 48 -19.46 7.04 17.82
C PHE A 48 -19.13 6.03 18.91
N ARG A 49 -18.20 6.38 19.81
CA ARG A 49 -17.80 5.49 20.92
C ARG A 49 -18.99 5.20 21.83
N VAL A 50 -19.77 6.21 22.21
CA VAL A 50 -20.99 6.04 23.03
C VAL A 50 -21.96 5.03 22.42
N ARG A 51 -22.19 5.12 21.11
CA ARG A 51 -23.07 4.19 20.38
C ARG A 51 -22.46 2.79 20.31
N ARG A 52 -21.17 2.68 20.00
CA ARG A 52 -20.42 1.41 19.95
C ARG A 52 -20.40 0.70 21.30
N ASP A 53 -20.27 1.46 22.38
CA ASP A 53 -20.17 0.97 23.76
C ASP A 53 -21.55 0.56 24.33
N GLY A 54 -22.62 0.60 23.51
CA GLY A 54 -23.92 0.01 23.82
C GLY A 54 -24.93 0.94 24.48
N SER A 55 -24.71 2.27 24.46
CA SER A 55 -25.68 3.23 25.00
C SER A 55 -26.97 3.27 24.17
N GLU A 56 -28.11 3.47 24.82
CA GLU A 56 -29.37 3.83 24.14
C GLU A 56 -29.25 5.26 23.58
N GLY A 57 -28.74 5.37 22.35
CA GLY A 57 -28.56 6.65 21.66
C GLY A 57 -27.09 7.07 21.58
N TYR A 58 -26.85 8.38 21.73
CA TYR A 58 -25.58 9.04 21.42
C TYR A 58 -25.05 9.93 22.56
N GLU A 59 -25.72 9.93 23.71
CA GLU A 59 -25.38 10.78 24.86
C GLU A 59 -24.30 10.12 25.75
N PRO A 60 -23.13 10.76 25.96
CA PRO A 60 -22.08 10.21 26.80
C PRO A 60 -22.45 10.27 28.29
N THR A 61 -21.98 9.29 29.06
CA THR A 61 -21.97 9.40 30.51
C THR A 61 -20.99 10.48 30.98
N ALA A 62 -21.20 11.00 32.20
CA ALA A 62 -20.28 11.97 32.79
C ALA A 62 -18.83 11.44 32.91
N GLU A 63 -18.68 10.12 33.11
CA GLU A 63 -17.39 9.45 33.16
C GLU A 63 -16.71 9.40 31.79
N GLN A 64 -17.44 8.99 30.74
CA GLN A 64 -16.94 8.99 29.36
C GLN A 64 -16.51 10.39 28.93
N LEU A 65 -17.32 11.41 29.23
CA LEU A 65 -17.00 12.80 28.90
C LEU A 65 -15.75 13.29 29.66
N ALA A 66 -15.62 12.97 30.95
CA ALA A 66 -14.45 13.34 31.73
C ALA A 66 -13.18 12.64 31.22
N ALA A 67 -13.27 11.37 30.82
CA ALA A 67 -12.16 10.61 30.26
C ALA A 67 -11.76 11.13 28.88
N TYR A 68 -12.73 11.43 28.01
CA TYR A 68 -12.50 12.04 26.70
C TYR A 68 -11.80 13.41 26.81
N ARG A 69 -12.16 14.23 27.80
CA ARG A 69 -11.47 15.51 28.05
C ARG A 69 -10.02 15.33 28.50
N ARG A 70 -9.71 14.31 29.30
CA ARG A 70 -8.33 13.98 29.69
C ARG A 70 -7.50 13.46 28.52
N GLU A 71 -8.13 12.67 27.63
CA GLU A 71 -7.52 12.19 26.39
C GLU A 71 -7.03 13.35 25.50
N HIS A 72 -7.79 14.44 25.40
CA HIS A 72 -7.43 15.62 24.62
C HIS A 72 -6.60 16.65 25.43
N GLY A 73 -6.07 16.22 26.58
CA GLY A 73 -5.34 17.08 27.51
C GLY A 73 -3.81 17.01 27.36
N PRO A 74 -3.08 17.96 27.96
CA PRO A 74 -1.62 18.02 27.91
C PRO A 74 -0.93 16.79 28.53
N GLU A 75 -1.57 16.15 29.50
CA GLU A 75 -1.06 14.93 30.11
C GLU A 75 -0.98 13.77 29.10
N MET A 76 -1.98 13.62 28.24
CA MET A 76 -1.97 12.59 27.19
C MET A 76 -0.85 12.85 26.19
N ILE A 77 -0.72 14.09 25.71
CA ILE A 77 0.36 14.51 24.81
C ILE A 77 1.74 14.19 25.42
N ALA A 78 1.93 14.49 26.71
CA ALA A 78 3.18 14.17 27.41
C ALA A 78 3.43 12.65 27.50
N LYS A 79 2.39 11.83 27.74
CA LYS A 79 2.49 10.38 27.72
C LYS A 79 2.90 9.85 26.34
N LEU A 80 2.27 10.35 25.27
CA LEU A 80 2.59 9.96 23.88
C LEU A 80 4.03 10.32 23.50
N LYS A 81 4.46 11.55 23.80
CA LYS A 81 5.86 11.97 23.56
C LYS A 81 6.87 11.12 24.31
N LYS A 82 6.55 10.73 25.54
CA LYS A 82 7.41 9.83 26.34
C LYS A 82 7.57 8.45 25.68
N LEU A 83 6.55 7.97 24.97
CA LEU A 83 6.63 6.73 24.17
C LEU A 83 7.42 6.90 22.87
N GLY A 84 7.87 8.12 22.52
CA GLY A 84 8.61 8.38 21.28
C GLY A 84 7.72 8.71 20.08
N VAL A 85 6.40 8.84 20.26
CA VAL A 85 5.46 9.29 19.23
C VAL A 85 5.85 10.66 18.70
N ASN A 86 5.80 10.84 17.38
CA ASN A 86 5.91 12.13 16.71
C ASN A 86 4.69 12.44 15.81
N PHE A 87 3.82 11.46 15.58
CA PHE A 87 2.64 11.62 14.74
C PHE A 87 1.39 11.06 15.44
N VAL A 88 0.34 11.86 15.54
CA VAL A 88 -0.95 11.49 16.12
C VAL A 88 -1.97 11.45 15.00
N MET A 89 -2.53 10.30 14.72
CA MET A 89 -3.73 10.25 13.90
C MET A 89 -4.95 10.44 14.85
N MET A 90 -5.97 11.17 14.42
CA MET A 90 -7.14 11.46 15.28
C MET A 90 -8.44 11.54 14.46
N HIS A 91 -9.59 11.66 15.13
CA HIS A 91 -10.86 11.88 14.43
C HIS A 91 -10.94 13.29 13.81
N CYS A 92 -11.59 13.42 12.66
CA CYS A 92 -12.16 14.68 12.18
C CYS A 92 -13.67 14.53 12.02
N TYR A 93 -14.11 13.55 11.23
CA TYR A 93 -15.53 13.31 10.99
C TYR A 93 -15.80 11.83 10.69
N LYS A 94 -16.81 11.25 11.35
CA LYS A 94 -17.11 9.81 11.24
C LYS A 94 -18.20 9.49 10.22
N GLY A 95 -19.20 10.35 10.06
CA GLY A 95 -20.29 10.14 9.11
C GLY A 95 -21.71 10.29 9.65
N PHE A 96 -21.94 11.00 10.74
CA PHE A 96 -23.26 11.16 11.36
C PHE A 96 -23.94 12.51 11.06
N GLY A 97 -23.24 13.45 10.43
CA GLY A 97 -23.77 14.77 10.09
C GLY A 97 -22.90 15.90 10.64
N LEU A 98 -22.78 17.00 9.88
CA LEU A 98 -21.88 18.10 10.23
C LEU A 98 -22.35 18.87 11.47
N GLN A 99 -23.66 18.97 11.71
CA GLN A 99 -24.19 19.63 12.90
C GLN A 99 -24.05 18.73 14.12
N THR A 100 -24.41 17.45 13.97
CA THR A 100 -24.29 16.42 15.01
C THR A 100 -22.84 16.26 15.49
N GLU A 101 -21.86 16.23 14.60
CA GLU A 101 -20.45 16.02 14.96
C GLU A 101 -19.70 17.33 15.25
N ARG A 102 -20.37 18.48 15.19
CA ARG A 102 -19.73 19.80 15.26
C ARG A 102 -18.84 19.99 16.48
N GLU A 103 -19.31 19.58 17.66
CA GLU A 103 -18.53 19.68 18.89
C GLU A 103 -17.25 18.84 18.81
N SER A 104 -17.33 17.59 18.36
CA SER A 104 -16.16 16.71 18.19
C SER A 104 -15.18 17.21 17.12
N MET A 105 -15.67 17.88 16.08
CA MET A 105 -14.84 18.54 15.08
C MET A 105 -14.08 19.73 15.69
N GLU A 106 -14.72 20.49 16.57
CA GLU A 106 -14.08 21.60 17.29
C GLU A 106 -13.08 21.09 18.36
N ASP A 107 -13.35 19.95 19.00
CA ASP A 107 -12.38 19.26 19.86
C ASP A 107 -11.13 18.84 19.06
N ALA A 108 -11.30 18.32 17.85
CA ALA A 108 -10.19 17.95 16.97
C ALA A 108 -9.30 19.16 16.62
N VAL A 109 -9.89 20.32 16.35
CA VAL A 109 -9.13 21.57 16.12
C VAL A 109 -8.28 21.92 17.35
N ARG A 110 -8.89 21.97 18.55
CA ARG A 110 -8.16 22.32 19.79
C ARG A 110 -7.03 21.34 20.12
N PHE A 111 -7.27 20.05 19.89
CA PHE A 111 -6.28 19.03 20.19
C PHE A 111 -5.15 19.02 19.17
N ALA A 112 -5.44 19.24 17.88
CA ALA A 112 -4.41 19.40 16.87
C ALA A 112 -3.49 20.60 17.16
N GLU A 113 -4.07 21.76 17.52
CA GLU A 113 -3.29 22.92 17.97
C GLU A 113 -2.36 22.56 19.14
N SER A 114 -2.87 21.85 20.14
CA SER A 114 -2.08 21.41 21.30
C SER A 114 -0.97 20.41 20.93
N CYS A 115 -1.23 19.52 19.97
CA CYS A 115 -0.24 18.59 19.42
C CYS A 115 0.88 19.34 18.69
N HIS A 116 0.52 20.28 17.81
CA HIS A 116 1.49 21.10 17.07
C HIS A 116 2.33 21.97 18.00
N ASP A 117 1.72 22.61 19.01
CA ASP A 117 2.44 23.38 20.05
C ASP A 117 3.44 22.51 20.82
N ALA A 118 3.16 21.21 20.95
CA ALA A 118 4.04 20.23 21.56
C ALA A 118 5.06 19.62 20.58
N GLY A 119 5.08 20.02 19.31
CA GLY A 119 5.97 19.48 18.27
C GLY A 119 5.59 18.07 17.81
N LEU A 120 4.31 17.72 17.84
CA LEU A 120 3.77 16.51 17.20
C LEU A 120 3.09 16.89 15.88
N HIS A 121 3.11 15.97 14.92
CA HIS A 121 2.34 16.05 13.68
C HIS A 121 0.99 15.36 13.83
N VAL A 122 0.02 15.77 13.01
CA VAL A 122 -1.38 15.36 13.15
C VAL A 122 -1.93 14.83 11.83
N GLY A 123 -2.34 13.57 11.79
CA GLY A 123 -3.22 13.04 10.75
C GLY A 123 -4.67 13.04 11.19
N VAL A 124 -5.63 13.13 10.27
CA VAL A 124 -7.06 13.01 10.62
C VAL A 124 -7.84 12.03 9.78
N TYR A 125 -8.66 11.24 10.46
CA TYR A 125 -9.76 10.46 9.91
C TYR A 125 -10.84 11.42 9.41
N THR A 126 -10.84 11.71 8.12
CA THR A 126 -11.79 12.66 7.52
C THR A 126 -13.15 12.04 7.30
N TYR A 127 -13.21 10.82 6.77
CA TYR A 127 -14.44 10.08 6.58
C TYR A 127 -14.16 8.63 6.24
N SER A 128 -15.20 7.83 6.39
CA SER A 128 -15.25 6.43 6.02
C SER A 128 -15.94 6.21 4.68
N GLY A 129 -15.71 5.05 4.06
CA GLY A 129 -16.57 4.53 3.00
C GLY A 129 -18.02 4.27 3.42
N ALA A 130 -18.32 4.30 4.73
CA ALA A 130 -19.65 4.12 5.27
C ALA A 130 -20.05 5.18 6.30
N PHE A 131 -21.25 5.73 6.19
CA PHE A 131 -21.79 6.76 7.09
C PHE A 131 -22.86 6.20 8.03
N GLY A 132 -23.10 6.89 9.16
CA GLY A 132 -24.19 6.60 10.08
C GLY A 132 -25.50 7.20 9.60
N TRP A 133 -26.34 6.39 8.95
CA TRP A 133 -27.46 6.91 8.14
C TRP A 133 -28.57 7.57 8.98
N GLU A 134 -28.77 7.11 10.22
CA GLU A 134 -29.88 7.55 11.08
C GLU A 134 -29.86 9.06 11.38
N LEU A 135 -28.67 9.60 11.64
CA LEU A 135 -28.46 11.01 11.94
C LEU A 135 -28.16 11.80 10.68
N LEU A 136 -27.34 11.26 9.78
CA LEU A 136 -26.99 11.94 8.54
C LEU A 136 -28.23 12.27 7.71
N PHE A 137 -29.20 11.35 7.59
CA PHE A 137 -30.41 11.60 6.80
C PHE A 137 -31.37 12.62 7.42
N LYS A 138 -31.22 12.94 8.71
CA LYS A 138 -31.99 14.02 9.35
C LYS A 138 -31.44 15.37 8.93
N GLU A 139 -30.12 15.50 8.84
CA GLU A 139 -29.44 16.73 8.44
C GLU A 139 -29.34 16.92 6.92
N THR A 140 -29.15 15.81 6.20
CA THR A 140 -28.88 15.74 4.77
C THR A 140 -29.78 14.65 4.14
N PRO A 141 -31.10 14.90 3.99
CA PRO A 141 -32.04 13.89 3.49
C PRO A 141 -31.70 13.33 2.11
N GLU A 142 -31.05 14.11 1.26
CA GLU A 142 -30.57 13.74 -0.07
C GLU A 142 -29.48 12.66 -0.05
N ALA A 143 -28.79 12.47 1.08
CA ALA A 143 -27.75 11.45 1.22
C ALA A 143 -28.28 10.01 1.07
N LYS A 144 -29.60 9.82 1.13
CA LYS A 144 -30.27 8.56 0.77
C LYS A 144 -29.93 8.11 -0.66
N ASN A 145 -29.73 9.05 -1.56
CA ASN A 145 -29.42 8.79 -2.96
C ASN A 145 -27.93 8.45 -3.18
N TRP A 146 -27.08 8.64 -2.17
CA TRP A 146 -25.66 8.35 -2.26
C TRP A 146 -25.34 6.90 -1.93
N VAL A 147 -26.27 6.14 -1.37
CA VAL A 147 -26.06 4.79 -0.86
C VAL A 147 -25.71 3.81 -1.99
N VAL A 148 -24.68 2.99 -1.78
CA VAL A 148 -24.39 1.87 -2.71
C VAL A 148 -25.39 0.76 -2.47
N LEU A 149 -26.00 0.28 -3.56
CA LEU A 149 -26.98 -0.81 -3.52
C LEU A 149 -26.37 -2.12 -4.01
N ASN A 150 -26.73 -3.21 -3.34
CA ASN A 150 -26.36 -4.56 -3.74
C ASN A 150 -27.25 -5.10 -4.87
N ASP A 151 -27.11 -6.38 -5.18
CA ASP A 151 -27.87 -7.10 -6.21
C ASP A 151 -29.39 -7.16 -5.94
N GLN A 152 -29.80 -7.09 -4.67
CA GLN A 152 -31.19 -7.02 -4.21
C GLN A 152 -31.70 -5.59 -4.06
N GLU A 153 -30.96 -4.59 -4.55
CA GLU A 153 -31.29 -3.16 -4.43
C GLU A 153 -31.39 -2.70 -2.95
N LYS A 154 -30.66 -3.37 -2.05
CA LYS A 154 -30.57 -3.00 -0.64
C LYS A 154 -29.25 -2.30 -0.33
N PRO A 155 -29.21 -1.40 0.66
CA PRO A 155 -27.97 -0.82 1.15
C PRO A 155 -26.92 -1.86 1.51
N ILE A 156 -25.67 -1.62 1.12
CA ILE A 156 -24.53 -2.40 1.62
C ILE A 156 -24.15 -1.87 3.00
N CYS A 157 -24.23 -2.72 4.02
CA CYS A 157 -23.91 -2.34 5.41
C CYS A 157 -22.42 -2.55 5.73
N TYR A 158 -21.91 -1.79 6.70
CA TYR A 158 -20.57 -2.00 7.26
C TYR A 158 -20.56 -3.20 8.21
N GLY A 159 -20.15 -4.37 7.71
CA GLY A 159 -20.11 -5.60 8.50
C GLY A 159 -21.49 -5.92 9.11
N GLY A 160 -21.54 -6.15 10.43
CA GLY A 160 -22.79 -6.37 11.16
C GLY A 160 -23.50 -5.09 11.63
N ALA A 161 -22.96 -3.90 11.36
CA ALA A 161 -23.54 -2.63 11.80
C ALA A 161 -24.59 -2.13 10.78
N ASP A 162 -25.85 -2.48 10.99
CA ASP A 162 -27.00 -2.07 10.15
C ASP A 162 -27.29 -0.56 10.15
N TYR A 163 -26.77 0.18 11.13
CA TYR A 163 -26.81 1.64 11.19
C TYR A 163 -25.76 2.33 10.32
N ARG A 164 -24.87 1.58 9.64
CA ARG A 164 -23.80 2.12 8.79
C ARG A 164 -23.93 1.64 7.34
N TYR A 165 -24.16 2.57 6.41
CA TYR A 165 -24.29 2.26 4.98
C TYR A 165 -23.10 2.76 4.18
N TYR A 166 -22.61 1.93 3.26
CA TYR A 166 -21.65 2.35 2.25
C TYR A 166 -22.28 3.32 1.24
N TRP A 167 -21.48 4.28 0.78
CA TRP A 167 -21.91 5.30 -0.17
C TRP A 167 -21.02 5.31 -1.41
N ASN A 168 -21.60 5.70 -2.54
CA ASN A 168 -20.92 5.77 -3.80
C ASN A 168 -19.91 6.92 -3.77
N ARG A 169 -18.64 6.55 -3.69
CA ARG A 169 -17.49 7.47 -3.59
C ARG A 169 -17.37 8.47 -4.75
N ASN A 170 -18.07 8.20 -5.85
CA ASN A 170 -18.08 9.02 -7.05
C ASN A 170 -19.44 9.69 -7.28
N HIS A 171 -20.35 9.65 -6.31
CA HIS A 171 -21.58 10.44 -6.36
C HIS A 171 -21.22 11.93 -6.28
N PRO A 172 -21.61 12.78 -7.27
CA PRO A 172 -21.18 14.18 -7.32
C PRO A 172 -21.55 14.99 -6.07
N ASP A 173 -22.78 14.80 -5.56
CA ASP A 173 -23.24 15.49 -4.35
C ASP A 173 -22.50 15.01 -3.08
N ALA A 174 -22.21 13.71 -2.98
CA ALA A 174 -21.43 13.17 -1.87
C ALA A 174 -20.00 13.70 -1.91
N GLN A 175 -19.33 13.70 -3.07
CA GLN A 175 -18.01 14.32 -3.21
C GLN A 175 -18.03 15.79 -2.82
N SER A 176 -19.04 16.55 -3.25
CA SER A 176 -19.20 17.96 -2.89
C SER A 176 -19.37 18.14 -1.38
N PHE A 177 -20.08 17.24 -0.70
CA PHE A 177 -20.20 17.22 0.75
C PHE A 177 -18.85 16.92 1.42
N TYR A 178 -18.17 15.84 1.03
CA TYR A 178 -16.90 15.42 1.64
C TYR A 178 -15.73 16.37 1.35
N LYS A 179 -15.77 17.12 0.24
CA LYS A 179 -14.83 18.23 -0.03
C LYS A 179 -14.93 19.36 1.00
N LYS A 180 -16.09 19.56 1.65
CA LYS A 180 -16.22 20.51 2.78
C LYS A 180 -15.46 20.01 4.01
N ILE A 181 -15.48 18.70 4.25
CA ILE A 181 -14.77 18.07 5.37
C ILE A 181 -13.26 18.11 5.13
N ILE A 182 -12.80 17.80 3.91
CA ILE A 182 -11.38 17.98 3.54
C ILE A 182 -10.94 19.43 3.76
N ARG A 183 -11.76 20.39 3.34
CA ARG A 183 -11.47 21.81 3.57
C ARG A 183 -11.31 22.13 5.06
N PHE A 184 -12.25 21.70 5.87
CA PHE A 184 -12.18 21.88 7.33
C PHE A 184 -10.92 21.23 7.93
N ALA A 185 -10.59 20.01 7.52
CA ALA A 185 -9.40 19.31 7.99
C ALA A 185 -8.09 20.04 7.63
N VAL A 186 -8.00 20.60 6.42
CA VAL A 186 -6.79 21.30 5.96
C VAL A 186 -6.71 22.72 6.52
N GLU A 187 -7.80 23.48 6.52
CA GLU A 187 -7.80 24.91 6.88
C GLU A 187 -7.92 25.16 8.39
N GLU A 188 -8.79 24.40 9.08
CA GLU A 188 -9.12 24.63 10.50
C GLU A 188 -8.32 23.70 11.42
N ILE A 189 -8.30 22.39 11.15
CA ILE A 189 -7.48 21.45 11.94
C ILE A 189 -5.99 21.59 11.60
N ARG A 190 -5.66 22.08 10.39
CA ARG A 190 -4.28 22.19 9.88
C ARG A 190 -3.54 20.86 9.87
N THR A 191 -4.26 19.78 9.58
CA THR A 191 -3.71 18.43 9.59
C THR A 191 -2.52 18.24 8.65
N ASP A 192 -1.53 17.45 9.05
CA ASP A 192 -0.38 17.04 8.26
C ASP A 192 -0.70 15.94 7.24
N LEU A 193 -1.77 15.16 7.48
CA LEU A 193 -2.16 14.01 6.64
C LEU A 193 -3.67 13.76 6.68
N LEU A 194 -4.27 13.51 5.51
CA LEU A 194 -5.68 13.12 5.39
C LEU A 194 -5.82 11.60 5.26
N HIS A 195 -6.59 10.98 6.15
CA HIS A 195 -6.95 9.56 6.08
C HIS A 195 -8.34 9.39 5.46
N PHE A 196 -8.41 8.59 4.38
CA PHE A 196 -9.66 8.19 3.74
C PHE A 196 -9.90 6.69 3.94
N ASP A 197 -10.81 6.34 4.85
CA ASP A 197 -10.97 4.96 5.32
C ASP A 197 -11.85 4.10 4.40
N ASN A 198 -11.71 2.77 4.47
CA ASN A 198 -12.54 1.73 3.83
C ASN A 198 -12.64 1.78 2.29
N TYR A 199 -11.51 1.83 1.59
CA TYR A 199 -11.41 1.62 0.14
C TYR A 199 -11.58 0.14 -0.24
N ALA A 200 -12.69 -0.47 0.18
CA ALA A 200 -12.97 -1.90 -0.01
C ALA A 200 -14.28 -2.20 -0.76
N VAL A 201 -15.16 -1.20 -0.92
CA VAL A 201 -16.46 -1.36 -1.60
C VAL A 201 -16.49 -0.49 -2.86
N GLY A 202 -16.69 -1.15 -4.00
CA GLY A 202 -16.80 -0.52 -5.32
C GLY A 202 -18.24 -0.10 -5.67
N PRO A 203 -18.44 0.35 -6.92
CA PRO A 203 -19.76 0.62 -7.49
C PRO A 203 -20.77 -0.52 -7.32
N GLY A 204 -22.07 -0.18 -7.31
CA GLY A 204 -23.18 -1.12 -7.12
C GLY A 204 -24.34 -0.87 -8.10
N LYS A 205 -25.57 -1.15 -7.66
CA LYS A 205 -26.81 -0.95 -8.43
C LYS A 205 -27.44 0.44 -8.29
N ASP A 206 -26.77 1.38 -7.63
CA ASP A 206 -27.25 2.75 -7.58
C ASP A 206 -27.12 3.45 -8.95
N ASP A 207 -27.98 4.43 -9.21
CA ASP A 207 -28.09 5.11 -10.51
C ASP A 207 -26.76 5.70 -11.01
N VAL A 208 -25.93 6.23 -10.10
CA VAL A 208 -24.63 6.81 -10.48
C VAL A 208 -23.67 5.71 -10.93
N SER A 209 -23.61 4.59 -10.21
CA SER A 209 -22.80 3.44 -10.59
C SER A 209 -23.20 2.89 -11.95
N ILE A 210 -24.50 2.71 -12.19
CA ILE A 210 -25.03 2.21 -13.47
C ILE A 210 -24.65 3.14 -14.63
N ARG A 211 -24.90 4.44 -14.47
CA ARG A 211 -24.57 5.44 -15.51
C ARG A 211 -23.08 5.46 -15.82
N ARG A 212 -22.23 5.53 -14.79
CA ARG A 212 -20.77 5.55 -14.97
C ARG A 212 -20.25 4.28 -15.62
N PHE A 213 -20.83 3.12 -15.32
CA PHE A 213 -20.44 1.88 -15.99
C PHE A 213 -20.84 1.87 -17.46
N ARG A 214 -22.03 2.37 -17.82
CA ARG A 214 -22.43 2.53 -19.22
C ARG A 214 -21.49 3.48 -19.96
N ASP A 215 -21.12 4.60 -19.34
CA ASP A 215 -20.16 5.55 -19.91
C ASP A 215 -18.79 4.88 -20.12
N TYR A 216 -18.31 4.11 -19.13
CA TYR A 216 -17.10 3.31 -19.24
C TYR A 216 -17.17 2.34 -20.43
N LEU A 217 -18.26 1.58 -20.57
CA LEU A 217 -18.42 0.65 -21.70
C LEU A 217 -18.39 1.35 -23.06
N ARG A 218 -19.06 2.51 -23.19
CA ARG A 218 -19.06 3.32 -24.43
C ARG A 218 -17.66 3.82 -24.80
N ASN A 219 -16.83 4.11 -23.82
CA ASN A 219 -15.50 4.69 -24.02
C ASN A 219 -14.41 3.63 -24.22
N THR A 220 -14.60 2.42 -23.69
CA THR A 220 -13.56 1.37 -23.67
C THR A 220 -13.70 0.38 -24.83
N PHE A 221 -14.92 0.11 -25.30
CA PHE A 221 -15.18 -1.00 -26.23
C PHE A 221 -15.81 -0.54 -27.53
N ASP A 222 -15.40 -1.16 -28.64
CA ASP A 222 -16.03 -0.94 -29.93
C ASP A 222 -17.39 -1.65 -30.04
N ALA A 223 -18.16 -1.33 -31.10
CA ALA A 223 -19.49 -1.89 -31.30
C ALA A 223 -19.50 -3.43 -31.40
N LYS A 224 -18.45 -4.06 -31.94
CA LYS A 224 -18.38 -5.52 -32.07
C LYS A 224 -18.10 -6.17 -30.72
N GLN A 225 -17.25 -5.56 -29.91
CA GLN A 225 -16.97 -6.03 -28.55
C GLN A 225 -18.22 -5.89 -27.66
N LEU A 226 -18.94 -4.77 -27.76
CA LEU A 226 -20.21 -4.57 -27.05
C LEU A 226 -21.26 -5.62 -27.47
N GLU A 227 -21.38 -5.90 -28.77
CA GLU A 227 -22.26 -6.97 -29.25
C GLU A 227 -21.84 -8.34 -28.69
N ALA A 228 -20.53 -8.64 -28.68
CA ALA A 228 -19.99 -9.89 -28.12
C ALA A 228 -20.18 -10.02 -26.60
N MET A 229 -20.30 -8.90 -25.88
CA MET A 229 -20.70 -8.87 -24.46
C MET A 229 -22.20 -9.14 -24.25
N GLY A 230 -23.00 -9.18 -25.31
CA GLY A 230 -24.46 -9.23 -25.25
C GLY A 230 -25.11 -7.86 -24.99
N VAL A 231 -24.38 -6.76 -25.21
CA VAL A 231 -24.90 -5.40 -25.06
C VAL A 231 -25.53 -4.96 -26.38
N SER A 232 -26.84 -5.21 -26.53
CA SER A 232 -27.63 -4.76 -27.69
C SER A 232 -28.26 -3.38 -27.49
N ASP A 233 -28.55 -3.02 -26.24
CA ASP A 233 -29.02 -1.71 -25.82
C ASP A 233 -28.26 -1.25 -24.58
N MET A 234 -27.47 -0.19 -24.71
CA MET A 234 -26.67 0.36 -23.64
C MET A 234 -27.52 0.81 -22.44
N GLU A 235 -28.75 1.29 -22.69
CA GLU A 235 -29.64 1.76 -21.63
C GLU A 235 -30.29 0.63 -20.82
N SER A 236 -30.18 -0.60 -21.31
CA SER A 236 -30.61 -1.81 -20.60
C SER A 236 -29.52 -2.44 -19.74
N VAL A 237 -28.25 -2.04 -19.93
CA VAL A 237 -27.11 -2.67 -19.25
C VAL A 237 -27.20 -2.45 -17.75
N GLN A 238 -27.00 -3.54 -17.01
CA GLN A 238 -26.93 -3.58 -15.56
C GLN A 238 -25.55 -4.09 -15.10
N PRO A 239 -25.06 -3.66 -13.93
CA PRO A 239 -23.88 -4.22 -13.31
C PRO A 239 -23.93 -5.75 -13.20
N PRO A 240 -22.95 -6.49 -13.76
CA PRO A 240 -22.86 -7.92 -13.58
C PRO A 240 -22.39 -8.23 -12.15
N MET A 241 -23.34 -8.44 -11.25
CA MET A 241 -23.11 -8.72 -9.82
C MET A 241 -22.40 -10.08 -9.59
N ALA A 242 -22.17 -10.46 -8.33
CA ALA A 242 -21.31 -11.59 -7.95
C ALA A 242 -21.62 -12.91 -8.71
N ASP A 243 -22.89 -13.27 -8.85
CA ASP A 243 -23.32 -14.54 -9.48
C ASP A 243 -23.36 -14.51 -11.02
N SER A 244 -22.97 -13.40 -11.64
CA SER A 244 -22.96 -13.28 -13.10
C SER A 244 -21.85 -14.14 -13.71
N PRO A 245 -22.07 -14.76 -14.90
CA PRO A 245 -21.04 -15.52 -15.59
C PRO A 245 -19.75 -14.70 -15.80
N ARG A 246 -18.58 -15.33 -15.64
CA ARG A 246 -17.28 -14.71 -15.95
C ARG A 246 -17.09 -14.61 -17.46
N ASN A 247 -17.62 -13.54 -18.04
CA ASN A 247 -17.50 -13.18 -19.45
C ASN A 247 -16.89 -11.78 -19.60
N LEU A 248 -16.75 -11.30 -20.83
CA LEU A 248 -16.16 -10.00 -21.12
C LEU A 248 -16.87 -8.82 -20.42
N LEU A 249 -18.20 -8.85 -20.29
CA LEU A 249 -18.95 -7.82 -19.56
C LEU A 249 -18.60 -7.84 -18.06
N LYS A 250 -18.45 -9.03 -17.47
CA LYS A 250 -18.00 -9.17 -16.08
C LYS A 250 -16.59 -8.65 -15.89
N PHE A 251 -15.65 -8.95 -16.79
CA PHE A 251 -14.28 -8.42 -16.73
C PHE A 251 -14.26 -6.89 -16.83
N ALA A 252 -15.06 -6.31 -17.74
CA ALA A 252 -15.22 -4.86 -17.85
C ALA A 252 -15.76 -4.23 -16.54
N TRP A 253 -16.70 -4.88 -15.86
CA TRP A 253 -17.21 -4.42 -14.58
C TRP A 253 -16.16 -4.47 -13.46
N ILE A 254 -15.32 -5.50 -13.45
CA ILE A 254 -14.24 -5.65 -12.48
C ILE A 254 -13.20 -4.54 -12.68
N ASP A 255 -12.76 -4.32 -13.92
CA ASP A 255 -11.85 -3.24 -14.26
C ASP A 255 -12.42 -1.87 -13.85
N PHE A 256 -13.68 -1.61 -14.22
CA PHE A 256 -14.39 -0.38 -13.86
C PHE A 256 -14.47 -0.18 -12.33
N CYS A 257 -14.74 -1.24 -11.56
CA CYS A 257 -14.79 -1.15 -10.10
C CYS A 257 -13.45 -0.73 -9.51
N CYS A 258 -12.35 -1.36 -9.95
CA CYS A 258 -11.00 -1.02 -9.51
C CYS A 258 -10.62 0.41 -9.90
N GLN A 259 -10.88 0.80 -11.16
CA GLN A 259 -10.64 2.16 -11.64
C GLN A 259 -11.46 3.20 -10.85
N SER A 260 -12.72 2.90 -10.56
CA SER A 260 -13.61 3.80 -9.83
C SER A 260 -13.14 4.08 -8.40
N LEU A 261 -12.43 3.16 -7.74
CA LEU A 261 -11.82 3.43 -6.44
C LEU A 261 -10.62 4.37 -6.57
N ALA A 262 -9.73 4.11 -7.53
CA ALA A 262 -8.60 4.98 -7.81
C ALA A 262 -9.04 6.41 -8.20
N ASP A 263 -10.04 6.53 -9.09
CA ASP A 263 -10.59 7.82 -9.51
C ASP A 263 -11.09 8.66 -8.33
N SER A 264 -11.82 8.04 -7.40
CA SER A 264 -12.29 8.73 -6.21
C SER A 264 -11.15 9.19 -5.33
N TYR A 265 -10.10 8.38 -5.17
CA TYR A 265 -8.96 8.76 -4.34
C TYR A 265 -8.22 9.94 -4.95
N HIS A 266 -7.96 9.87 -6.26
CA HIS A 266 -7.29 10.94 -7.01
C HIS A 266 -8.10 12.23 -7.01
N GLU A 267 -9.42 12.17 -7.20
CA GLU A 267 -10.27 13.37 -7.22
C GLU A 267 -10.26 14.10 -5.87
N MET A 268 -10.38 13.36 -4.77
CA MET A 268 -10.34 13.94 -3.42
C MET A 268 -8.94 14.46 -3.07
N GLY A 269 -7.91 13.73 -3.49
CA GLY A 269 -6.52 14.13 -3.34
C GLY A 269 -6.17 15.41 -4.10
N ARG A 270 -6.56 15.52 -5.39
CA ARG A 270 -6.35 16.73 -6.20
C ARG A 270 -6.99 17.94 -5.53
N TYR A 271 -8.22 17.78 -5.06
CA TYR A 271 -8.89 18.85 -4.33
C TYR A 271 -8.13 19.25 -3.05
N ALA A 272 -7.70 18.29 -2.22
CA ALA A 272 -6.90 18.58 -1.03
C ALA A 272 -5.63 19.37 -1.38
N ARG A 273 -4.95 18.99 -2.47
CA ARG A 273 -3.73 19.66 -2.97
C ARG A 273 -3.97 21.09 -3.48
N THR A 274 -5.20 21.43 -3.89
CA THR A 274 -5.56 22.84 -4.17
C THR A 274 -5.59 23.72 -2.92
N LEU A 275 -5.79 23.11 -1.74
CA LEU A 275 -5.83 23.81 -0.45
C LEU A 275 -4.44 23.88 0.18
N ARG A 276 -3.68 22.79 0.12
CA ARG A 276 -2.28 22.74 0.57
C ARG A 276 -1.47 21.80 -0.31
N GLY A 277 -0.47 22.34 -1.00
CA GLY A 277 0.29 21.60 -2.02
C GLY A 277 1.07 20.39 -1.49
N ASP A 278 1.47 20.39 -0.21
CA ASP A 278 2.29 19.35 0.44
C ASP A 278 1.50 18.46 1.45
N ILE A 279 0.16 18.59 1.55
CA ILE A 279 -0.70 17.72 2.40
C ILE A 279 -0.57 16.23 2.10
N LEU A 280 -0.09 15.42 3.04
CA LEU A 280 0.02 13.98 2.82
C LEU A 280 -1.37 13.32 2.70
N LEU A 281 -1.48 12.32 1.84
CA LEU A 281 -2.70 11.57 1.60
C LEU A 281 -2.52 10.10 1.95
N GLU A 282 -3.52 9.55 2.62
CA GLU A 282 -3.58 8.14 2.98
C GLU A 282 -4.96 7.58 2.66
N CYS A 283 -5.00 6.30 2.30
CA CYS A 283 -6.24 5.53 2.23
C CYS A 283 -6.12 4.15 2.89
N ASN A 284 -7.25 3.57 3.29
CA ASN A 284 -7.29 2.20 3.83
C ASN A 284 -7.92 1.20 2.85
N PRO A 285 -7.13 0.55 1.98
CA PRO A 285 -7.55 -0.59 1.15
C PRO A 285 -7.25 -1.95 1.80
N GLY A 286 -6.63 -1.97 2.98
CA GLY A 286 -6.01 -3.15 3.57
C GLY A 286 -4.68 -3.54 2.91
N GLY A 287 -4.01 -4.53 3.50
CA GLY A 287 -2.73 -5.05 3.02
C GLY A 287 -2.76 -5.74 1.67
N VAL A 288 -1.57 -5.94 1.11
CA VAL A 288 -1.42 -6.62 -0.18
C VAL A 288 -1.51 -8.13 0.03
N SER A 289 -2.57 -8.73 -0.52
CA SER A 289 -2.80 -10.16 -0.43
C SER A 289 -2.00 -10.95 -1.47
N GLU A 290 -2.10 -12.28 -1.44
CA GLU A 290 -1.49 -13.20 -2.41
C GLU A 290 -1.92 -12.91 -3.86
N ARG A 291 -3.10 -12.31 -4.05
CA ARG A 291 -3.58 -11.84 -5.35
C ARG A 291 -4.24 -10.47 -5.25
N ILE A 292 -4.50 -9.85 -6.40
CA ILE A 292 -5.41 -8.68 -6.47
C ILE A 292 -6.81 -9.13 -6.04
N ARG A 293 -7.39 -8.46 -5.03
CA ARG A 293 -8.73 -8.76 -4.51
C ARG A 293 -9.67 -7.65 -4.92
N GLU A 294 -10.36 -7.89 -6.03
CA GLU A 294 -11.42 -7.01 -6.54
C GLU A 294 -12.39 -6.56 -5.42
N PRO A 295 -12.73 -5.26 -5.33
CA PRO A 295 -12.37 -4.17 -6.26
C PRO A 295 -11.04 -3.46 -5.95
N ILE A 296 -10.18 -4.02 -5.09
CA ILE A 296 -8.94 -3.38 -4.65
C ILE A 296 -7.80 -3.75 -5.59
N ASP A 297 -7.34 -2.77 -6.37
CA ASP A 297 -6.09 -2.82 -7.13
C ASP A 297 -5.10 -1.80 -6.55
N HIS A 298 -4.18 -2.28 -5.72
CA HIS A 298 -3.12 -1.45 -5.13
C HIS A 298 -2.25 -0.77 -6.20
N GLY A 299 -2.04 -1.40 -7.36
CA GLY A 299 -1.20 -0.85 -8.42
C GLY A 299 -1.76 0.45 -9.02
N ARG A 300 -3.10 0.59 -9.07
CA ARG A 300 -3.77 1.83 -9.46
C ARG A 300 -3.96 2.76 -8.28
N LEU A 301 -4.50 2.23 -7.18
CA LEU A 301 -4.91 3.03 -6.03
C LEU A 301 -3.74 3.76 -5.37
N LEU A 302 -2.58 3.11 -5.23
CA LEU A 302 -1.45 3.67 -4.50
C LEU A 302 -0.68 4.75 -5.27
N THR A 303 -1.10 5.09 -6.50
CA THR A 303 -0.62 6.27 -7.21
C THR A 303 -1.29 7.58 -6.76
N GLY A 304 -2.25 7.50 -5.83
CA GLY A 304 -3.07 8.62 -5.38
C GLY A 304 -2.60 9.36 -4.12
N GLY A 305 -1.57 8.88 -3.43
CA GLY A 305 -1.10 9.48 -2.17
C GLY A 305 0.13 8.77 -1.59
N GLU A 306 0.55 9.14 -0.39
CA GLU A 306 1.86 8.80 0.18
C GLU A 306 1.83 7.68 1.22
N ALA A 307 0.65 7.23 1.64
CA ALA A 307 0.51 6.14 2.59
C ALA A 307 -0.73 5.28 2.35
N PHE A 308 -0.74 4.07 2.92
CA PHE A 308 -1.94 3.25 3.04
C PHE A 308 -1.91 2.33 4.25
N TRP A 309 -3.08 1.89 4.68
CA TRP A 309 -3.21 1.01 5.86
C TRP A 309 -3.22 -0.49 5.54
N ASP A 310 -2.50 -1.26 6.36
CA ASP A 310 -2.53 -2.72 6.41
C ASP A 310 -2.91 -3.21 7.83
N GLU A 311 -4.18 -3.64 7.99
CA GLU A 311 -4.67 -4.30 9.22
C GLU A 311 -4.42 -5.82 9.24
N GLY A 312 -3.52 -6.28 8.37
CA GLY A 312 -3.17 -7.67 8.18
C GLY A 312 -2.68 -8.32 9.48
N ARG A 313 -2.69 -9.64 9.44
CA ARG A 313 -2.36 -10.49 10.59
C ARG A 313 -0.92 -10.25 11.07
N PRO A 314 -0.64 -10.44 12.38
CA PRO A 314 0.71 -10.32 12.91
C PRO A 314 1.70 -11.30 12.23
N PRO A 315 2.95 -10.85 11.97
CA PRO A 315 4.00 -11.69 11.39
C PRO A 315 4.44 -12.83 12.31
N GLY A 316 5.08 -13.84 11.74
CA GLY A 316 5.72 -14.94 12.47
C GLY A 316 5.91 -16.22 11.65
N LEU A 317 6.73 -17.14 12.15
CA LEU A 317 6.84 -18.50 11.62
C LEU A 317 5.95 -19.43 12.46
N ARG A 318 4.90 -20.00 11.85
CA ARG A 318 3.93 -20.89 12.52
C ARG A 318 3.75 -22.16 11.72
N ASP A 319 3.91 -23.32 12.34
CA ASP A 319 3.76 -24.63 11.70
C ASP A 319 4.59 -24.77 10.40
N GLY A 320 5.81 -24.23 10.41
CA GLY A 320 6.71 -24.21 9.25
C GLY A 320 6.30 -23.26 8.12
N LYS A 321 5.26 -22.44 8.31
CA LYS A 321 4.79 -21.44 7.34
C LYS A 321 5.18 -20.05 7.80
N LEU A 322 5.91 -19.35 6.94
CA LEU A 322 6.32 -17.99 7.17
C LEU A 322 5.17 -17.04 6.80
N GLN A 323 4.72 -16.26 7.79
CA GLN A 323 3.70 -15.24 7.61
C GLN A 323 4.31 -13.85 7.83
N THR A 324 4.20 -12.97 6.84
CA THR A 324 4.84 -11.65 6.84
C THR A 324 3.93 -10.58 6.22
N ARG A 325 4.25 -9.31 6.48
CA ARG A 325 3.71 -8.17 5.70
C ARG A 325 4.66 -7.70 4.59
N ILE A 326 5.70 -8.48 4.25
CA ILE A 326 6.73 -8.08 3.27
C ILE A 326 6.14 -7.74 1.90
N ARG A 327 5.08 -8.41 1.44
CA ARG A 327 4.41 -8.05 0.18
C ARG A 327 3.79 -6.65 0.22
N THR A 328 3.19 -6.29 1.35
CA THR A 328 2.66 -4.95 1.61
C THR A 328 3.80 -3.95 1.53
N TYR A 329 4.90 -4.17 2.25
CA TYR A 329 6.02 -3.24 2.28
C TYR A 329 6.76 -3.10 0.95
N LYS A 330 6.98 -4.20 0.22
CA LYS A 330 7.53 -4.15 -1.13
C LYS A 330 6.63 -3.35 -2.05
N THR A 331 5.32 -3.58 -2.03
CA THR A 331 4.37 -2.78 -2.83
C THR A 331 4.40 -1.31 -2.42
N ALA A 332 4.42 -1.02 -1.12
CA ALA A 332 4.52 0.33 -0.59
C ALA A 332 5.75 1.04 -1.15
N ALA A 333 6.93 0.43 -1.00
CA ALA A 333 8.19 0.98 -1.50
C ALA A 333 8.18 1.20 -3.02
N ARG A 334 7.60 0.27 -3.81
CA ARG A 334 7.50 0.45 -5.27
C ARG A 334 6.64 1.65 -5.65
N MET A 335 5.57 1.88 -4.90
CA MET A 335 4.63 2.97 -5.15
C MET A 335 5.05 4.28 -4.46
N ASN A 336 6.24 4.31 -3.82
CA ASN A 336 6.72 5.39 -2.95
C ASN A 336 5.81 5.68 -1.74
N ASN A 337 5.05 4.69 -1.26
CA ASN A 337 4.14 4.85 -0.14
C ASN A 337 4.72 4.30 1.15
N LEU A 338 4.30 4.89 2.28
CA LEU A 338 4.44 4.30 3.60
C LEU A 338 3.30 3.28 3.81
N ALA A 339 3.62 2.10 4.34
CA ALA A 339 2.58 1.20 4.84
C ALA A 339 2.37 1.45 6.33
N PHE A 340 1.15 1.80 6.72
CA PHE A 340 0.76 1.91 8.12
C PHE A 340 0.26 0.56 8.61
N ALA A 341 0.76 0.11 9.75
CA ALA A 341 0.34 -1.12 10.42
C ALA A 341 0.38 -0.91 11.94
N TYR A 342 -0.36 -1.75 12.66
CA TYR A 342 -0.17 -1.87 14.10
C TYR A 342 1.17 -2.57 14.37
N CYS A 343 2.04 -1.90 15.13
CA CYS A 343 3.37 -2.38 15.49
C CYS A 343 3.46 -2.48 17.01
N THR A 344 2.84 -3.55 17.53
CA THR A 344 2.58 -3.75 18.97
C THR A 344 3.52 -4.78 19.59
N THR A 345 4.36 -5.40 18.78
CA THR A 345 5.37 -6.38 19.19
C THR A 345 6.75 -6.04 18.63
N PRO A 346 7.85 -6.48 19.27
CA PRO A 346 9.20 -6.30 18.73
C PRO A 346 9.38 -6.86 17.31
N LEU A 347 8.73 -7.98 16.97
CA LEU A 347 8.81 -8.57 15.63
C LEU A 347 8.12 -7.69 14.58
N GLU A 348 6.98 -7.06 14.90
CA GLU A 348 6.34 -6.12 13.98
C GLU A 348 7.19 -4.86 13.76
N MET A 349 7.89 -4.38 14.80
CA MET A 349 8.84 -3.26 14.67
C MET A 349 10.08 -3.63 13.87
N ALA A 350 10.63 -4.83 14.07
CA ALA A 350 11.72 -5.36 13.27
C ALA A 350 11.34 -5.44 11.79
N GLU A 351 10.16 -5.98 11.49
CA GLU A 351 9.67 -6.13 10.12
C GLU A 351 9.47 -4.78 9.42
N THR A 352 8.83 -3.80 10.07
CA THR A 352 8.65 -2.48 9.45
C THR A 352 9.98 -1.74 9.26
N MET A 353 10.91 -1.80 10.22
CA MET A 353 12.24 -1.18 10.06
C MET A 353 13.06 -1.80 8.92
N ALA A 354 12.87 -3.09 8.64
CA ALA A 354 13.61 -3.79 7.60
C ALA A 354 13.03 -3.57 6.20
N PHE A 355 11.70 -3.57 6.07
CA PHE A 355 11.04 -3.70 4.77
C PHE A 355 10.22 -2.48 4.37
N ASN A 356 9.72 -1.69 5.32
CA ASN A 356 8.94 -0.49 5.03
C ASN A 356 9.87 0.64 4.59
N LEU A 357 9.27 1.70 4.04
CA LEU A 357 9.93 2.99 3.99
C LEU A 357 10.01 3.57 5.41
N ASP A 358 10.40 4.84 5.53
CA ASP A 358 10.73 5.51 6.78
C ASP A 358 9.54 5.72 7.74
N CYS A 359 9.02 4.62 8.28
CA CYS A 359 7.82 4.52 9.10
C CYS A 359 7.91 3.31 10.05
N LEU A 360 7.81 3.55 11.35
CA LEU A 360 7.74 2.52 12.40
C LEU A 360 6.31 2.01 12.65
N GLY A 361 5.29 2.70 12.15
CA GLY A 361 3.88 2.31 12.28
C GLY A 361 3.20 2.80 13.56
N CYS A 362 2.01 2.26 13.84
CA CYS A 362 1.16 2.62 14.96
C CYS A 362 1.50 1.78 16.20
N ILE A 363 2.14 2.40 17.18
CA ILE A 363 2.71 1.69 18.35
C ILE A 363 1.77 1.67 19.55
N VAL A 364 0.74 2.51 19.52
CA VAL A 364 -0.20 2.70 20.63
C VAL A 364 -1.55 3.21 20.12
N TRP A 365 -2.62 2.75 20.75
CA TRP A 365 -3.94 3.34 20.66
C TRP A 365 -4.28 4.03 21.97
N PHE A 366 -4.88 5.22 21.88
CA PHE A 366 -5.30 5.98 23.05
C PHE A 366 -6.79 6.29 22.97
N GLU A 367 -7.52 5.94 24.03
CA GLU A 367 -8.98 6.12 24.10
C GLU A 367 -9.41 6.23 25.56
N TYR A 368 -10.25 7.21 25.88
CA TYR A 368 -10.76 7.47 27.23
C TYR A 368 -9.65 7.56 28.28
N ASP A 369 -8.57 8.30 27.98
CA ASP A 369 -7.38 8.47 28.84
C ASP A 369 -6.63 7.16 29.15
N ARG A 370 -6.87 6.11 28.36
CA ARG A 370 -6.11 4.85 28.42
C ARG A 370 -5.17 4.75 27.23
N LEU A 371 -4.01 4.12 27.46
CA LEU A 371 -3.07 3.69 26.43
C LEU A 371 -3.11 2.18 26.33
N VAL A 372 -3.44 1.67 25.15
CA VAL A 372 -3.55 0.23 24.85
C VAL A 372 -2.82 -0.09 23.55
N ALA A 373 -2.55 -1.37 23.31
CA ALA A 373 -1.77 -1.79 22.15
C ALA A 373 -2.45 -1.43 20.81
N LYS A 374 -3.78 -1.58 20.71
CA LYS A 374 -4.55 -1.40 19.48
C LYS A 374 -6.04 -1.15 19.82
N PRO A 375 -6.88 -0.68 18.87
CA PRO A 375 -8.30 -0.47 19.14
C PRO A 375 -8.99 -1.77 19.60
N ALA A 376 -9.98 -1.63 20.48
CA ALA A 376 -10.72 -2.74 21.09
C ALA A 376 -9.85 -3.78 21.85
N SER A 377 -8.63 -3.41 22.24
CA SER A 377 -7.77 -4.21 23.12
C SER A 377 -7.72 -3.61 24.53
N ASP A 378 -7.60 -4.48 25.54
CA ASP A 378 -7.26 -4.09 26.91
C ASP A 378 -5.76 -4.26 27.23
N GLU A 379 -4.99 -4.79 26.27
CA GLU A 379 -3.55 -5.00 26.45
C GLU A 379 -2.81 -3.65 26.53
N PRO A 380 -1.97 -3.44 27.56
CA PRO A 380 -1.16 -2.23 27.66
C PRO A 380 -0.07 -2.20 26.57
N VAL A 381 0.50 -1.01 26.32
CA VAL A 381 1.69 -0.87 25.47
C VAL A 381 2.85 -1.69 26.07
N SER A 382 3.47 -2.53 25.25
CA SER A 382 4.56 -3.40 25.69
C SER A 382 5.84 -2.58 25.92
N PRO A 383 6.50 -2.66 27.09
CA PRO A 383 7.81 -2.05 27.31
C PRO A 383 8.92 -2.62 26.42
N ALA A 384 8.71 -3.80 25.82
CA ALA A 384 9.67 -4.41 24.90
C ALA A 384 9.82 -3.63 23.58
N LEU A 385 8.95 -2.64 23.32
CA LEU A 385 9.02 -1.75 22.17
C LEU A 385 10.07 -0.65 22.35
N ASP A 386 10.40 -0.28 23.60
CA ASP A 386 11.29 0.86 23.91
C ASP A 386 12.66 0.80 23.21
N PRO A 387 13.36 -0.35 23.14
CA PRO A 387 14.64 -0.43 22.44
C PRO A 387 14.51 -0.17 20.94
N PHE A 388 13.43 -0.66 20.32
CA PHE A 388 13.16 -0.54 18.89
C PHE A 388 12.78 0.89 18.51
N ILE A 389 11.90 1.52 19.29
CA ILE A 389 11.53 2.93 19.11
C ILE A 389 12.76 3.82 19.26
N ARG A 390 13.57 3.59 20.30
CA ARG A 390 14.80 4.35 20.52
C ARG A 390 15.79 4.18 19.38
N PHE A 391 16.01 2.94 18.93
CA PHE A 391 16.91 2.64 17.81
C PHE A 391 16.45 3.33 16.54
N TYR A 392 15.17 3.23 16.19
CA TYR A 392 14.61 3.92 15.03
C TYR A 392 14.81 5.43 15.10
N LYS A 393 14.63 6.05 16.27
CA LYS A 393 14.79 7.50 16.45
C LYS A 393 16.24 7.95 16.52
N SER A 394 17.15 7.16 17.08
CA SER A 394 18.56 7.54 17.24
C SER A 394 19.41 7.20 16.02
N ARG A 395 19.03 6.15 15.28
CA ARG A 395 19.76 5.64 14.10
C ARG A 395 19.07 6.02 12.80
N ARG A 396 18.69 7.30 12.68
CA ARG A 396 18.14 7.85 11.42
C ARG A 396 19.12 7.68 10.26
N ASP A 397 20.41 7.56 10.55
CA ASP A 397 21.45 7.23 9.58
C ASP A 397 21.27 5.84 8.92
N VAL A 398 20.42 4.97 9.43
CA VAL A 398 20.10 3.66 8.83
C VAL A 398 18.83 3.71 7.98
N PHE A 399 17.87 4.58 8.31
CA PHE A 399 16.52 4.55 7.74
C PHE A 399 16.22 5.71 6.80
N ARG A 400 16.81 6.88 7.05
CA ARG A 400 16.55 8.09 6.27
C ARG A 400 17.25 8.02 4.92
N ASP A 401 16.55 8.48 3.87
CA ASP A 401 17.06 8.61 2.50
C ASP A 401 17.57 7.29 1.90
N THR A 402 17.04 6.16 2.37
CA THR A 402 17.34 4.85 1.81
C THR A 402 16.32 4.46 0.75
N ALA A 403 16.76 3.66 -0.23
CA ALA A 403 15.88 3.01 -1.19
C ALA A 403 16.19 1.50 -1.23
N PRO A 404 15.18 0.63 -1.41
CA PRO A 404 15.41 -0.79 -1.63
C PRO A 404 16.23 -1.03 -2.90
N VAL A 405 17.17 -1.97 -2.81
CA VAL A 405 17.95 -2.47 -3.95
C VAL A 405 17.34 -3.80 -4.37
N ALA A 406 16.67 -3.80 -5.53
CA ALA A 406 16.08 -4.99 -6.12
C ALA A 406 16.65 -5.25 -7.51
N ASP A 407 17.20 -6.44 -7.72
CA ASP A 407 17.70 -6.88 -9.03
C ASP A 407 16.58 -7.49 -9.88
N VAL A 408 15.53 -8.00 -9.23
CA VAL A 408 14.44 -8.75 -9.84
C VAL A 408 13.12 -8.00 -9.70
N ALA A 409 12.36 -7.88 -10.78
CA ALA A 409 10.96 -7.45 -10.75
C ALA A 409 10.02 -8.64 -10.95
N VAL A 410 8.98 -8.75 -10.13
CA VAL A 410 7.89 -9.73 -10.31
C VAL A 410 6.63 -8.97 -10.72
N LEU A 411 6.13 -9.24 -11.93
CA LEU A 411 4.93 -8.56 -12.44
C LEU A 411 3.65 -9.22 -11.92
N ARG A 412 2.78 -8.41 -11.32
CA ARG A 412 1.36 -8.76 -11.11
C ARG A 412 0.52 -8.18 -12.26
N SER A 413 0.38 -8.95 -13.33
CA SER A 413 -0.49 -8.59 -14.48
C SER A 413 -1.95 -8.50 -14.02
N PHE A 414 -2.58 -7.33 -14.13
CA PHE A 414 -3.97 -7.13 -13.67
C PHE A 414 -4.96 -8.15 -14.27
N PRO A 415 -5.04 -8.35 -15.59
CA PRO A 415 -5.97 -9.32 -16.17
C PRO A 415 -5.61 -10.77 -15.82
N SER A 416 -4.33 -11.09 -15.64
CA SER A 416 -3.91 -12.43 -15.20
C SER A 416 -4.31 -12.69 -13.74
N GLN A 417 -4.27 -11.66 -12.90
CA GLN A 417 -4.61 -11.74 -11.48
C GLN A 417 -6.11 -11.77 -11.21
N THR A 418 -6.91 -11.12 -12.08
CA THR A 418 -8.33 -10.86 -11.81
C THR A 418 -9.30 -11.52 -12.79
N PHE A 419 -8.94 -11.72 -14.07
CA PHE A 419 -9.86 -12.27 -15.07
C PHE A 419 -9.61 -13.75 -15.33
N ALA A 420 -8.34 -14.15 -15.35
CA ALA A 420 -7.92 -15.53 -15.61
C ALA A 420 -8.28 -16.47 -14.44
N GLU A 421 -8.01 -17.77 -14.63
CA GLU A 421 -8.24 -18.78 -13.59
C GLU A 421 -7.36 -18.51 -12.35
N PRO A 422 -7.87 -18.73 -11.12
CA PRO A 422 -7.14 -18.40 -9.88
C PRO A 422 -5.72 -18.99 -9.75
N LYS A 423 -5.47 -20.16 -10.37
CA LYS A 423 -4.16 -20.84 -10.35
C LYS A 423 -3.02 -19.96 -10.84
N TYR A 424 -3.27 -19.03 -11.77
CA TYR A 424 -2.23 -18.15 -12.30
C TYR A 424 -1.81 -17.08 -11.28
N ALA A 425 -2.77 -16.54 -10.53
CA ALA A 425 -2.46 -15.62 -9.44
C ALA A 425 -1.76 -16.33 -8.27
N GLU A 426 -2.17 -17.57 -7.96
CA GLU A 426 -1.53 -18.43 -6.97
C GLU A 426 -0.07 -18.74 -7.33
N LEU A 427 0.22 -18.92 -8.63
CA LEU A 427 1.58 -19.11 -9.12
C LEU A 427 2.46 -17.88 -8.87
N THR A 428 1.97 -16.68 -9.18
CA THR A 428 2.67 -15.41 -8.85
C THR A 428 2.94 -15.31 -7.36
N ALA A 429 1.93 -15.57 -6.52
CA ALA A 429 2.05 -15.50 -5.06
C ALA A 429 3.10 -16.47 -4.51
N ARG A 430 3.16 -17.69 -5.05
CA ARG A 430 4.12 -18.72 -4.64
C ARG A 430 5.56 -18.31 -4.98
N VAL A 431 5.78 -17.71 -6.15
CA VAL A 431 7.10 -17.17 -6.53
C VAL A 431 7.55 -16.06 -5.58
N GLU A 432 6.67 -15.11 -5.27
CA GLU A 432 6.97 -14.07 -4.28
C GLU A 432 7.29 -14.67 -2.90
N GLN A 433 6.57 -15.72 -2.48
CA GLN A 433 6.82 -16.37 -1.19
C GLN A 433 8.20 -17.01 -1.17
N LEU A 434 8.55 -17.74 -2.22
CA LEU A 434 9.84 -18.40 -2.32
C LEU A 434 10.98 -17.38 -2.37
N PHE A 435 10.79 -16.25 -3.04
CA PHE A 435 11.78 -15.17 -3.05
C PHE A 435 11.97 -14.53 -1.67
N ILE A 436 10.89 -14.36 -0.89
CA ILE A 436 10.98 -13.90 0.50
C ILE A 436 11.76 -14.92 1.34
N GLU A 437 11.40 -16.19 1.26
CA GLU A 437 11.98 -17.27 2.08
C GLU A 437 13.45 -17.56 1.75
N ASN A 438 13.88 -17.23 0.52
CA ASN A 438 15.24 -17.40 0.03
C ASN A 438 16.01 -16.08 -0.11
N ARG A 439 15.45 -14.97 0.38
CA ARG A 439 16.10 -13.64 0.44
C ARG A 439 16.58 -13.12 -0.91
N ILE A 440 15.84 -13.42 -1.99
CA ILE A 440 16.12 -12.87 -3.31
C ILE A 440 15.85 -11.35 -3.28
N PRO A 441 16.76 -10.50 -3.78
CA PRO A 441 16.54 -9.05 -3.85
C PRO A 441 15.54 -8.71 -4.97
N PHE A 442 14.24 -8.78 -4.65
CA PHE A 442 13.16 -8.58 -5.60
C PHE A 442 12.19 -7.45 -5.22
N GLN A 443 11.45 -6.99 -6.24
CA GLN A 443 10.41 -5.98 -6.12
C GLN A 443 9.13 -6.45 -6.82
N ILE A 444 7.97 -6.28 -6.15
CA ILE A 444 6.66 -6.45 -6.78
C ILE A 444 6.36 -5.21 -7.63
N ILE A 445 5.94 -5.40 -8.88
CA ILE A 445 5.54 -4.33 -9.80
C ILE A 445 4.17 -4.62 -10.42
N TYR A 446 3.50 -3.57 -10.86
CA TYR A 446 2.18 -3.61 -11.52
C TYR A 446 2.28 -3.13 -12.97
N ASP A 447 1.20 -3.28 -13.74
CA ASP A 447 1.15 -2.92 -15.16
C ASP A 447 1.64 -1.50 -15.46
N GLY A 448 1.29 -0.52 -14.61
CA GLY A 448 1.72 0.88 -14.74
C GLY A 448 3.23 1.11 -14.54
N CYS A 449 3.95 0.13 -14.00
CA CYS A 449 5.38 0.20 -13.70
C CYS A 449 6.28 -0.28 -14.86
N LEU A 450 5.72 -0.80 -15.96
CA LEU A 450 6.48 -1.44 -17.04
C LEU A 450 7.38 -0.47 -17.84
N ASP A 451 7.18 0.84 -17.72
CA ASP A 451 8.07 1.83 -18.35
C ASP A 451 9.37 2.06 -17.55
N GLU A 452 9.44 1.56 -16.31
CA GLU A 452 10.61 1.69 -15.41
C GLU A 452 11.34 0.34 -15.22
N LEU A 453 11.23 -0.58 -16.19
CA LEU A 453 11.89 -1.90 -16.11
C LEU A 453 13.41 -1.82 -16.08
N ASP A 454 14.00 -0.73 -16.56
CA ASP A 454 15.44 -0.46 -16.57
C ASP A 454 16.05 -0.32 -15.16
N ARG A 455 15.21 -0.17 -14.13
CA ARG A 455 15.61 -0.24 -12.71
C ARG A 455 16.05 -1.64 -12.30
N TYR A 456 15.67 -2.67 -13.04
CA TYR A 456 15.89 -4.07 -12.70
C TYR A 456 16.81 -4.74 -13.71
N ARG A 457 17.43 -5.85 -13.30
CA ARG A 457 18.24 -6.70 -14.18
C ARG A 457 17.39 -7.83 -14.77
N ILE A 458 16.42 -8.31 -14.00
CA ILE A 458 15.59 -9.48 -14.34
C ILE A 458 14.11 -9.12 -14.17
N LEU A 459 13.30 -9.48 -15.16
CA LEU A 459 11.84 -9.49 -15.03
C LEU A 459 11.36 -10.94 -14.89
N VAL A 460 10.47 -11.20 -13.96
CA VAL A 460 9.81 -12.48 -13.74
C VAL A 460 8.33 -12.37 -14.12
N LEU A 461 7.92 -13.24 -15.04
CA LEU A 461 6.53 -13.43 -15.45
C LEU A 461 6.06 -14.79 -14.93
N ALA A 462 5.48 -14.78 -13.74
CA ALA A 462 4.91 -15.96 -13.11
C ALA A 462 3.39 -15.95 -13.26
N GLY A 463 2.84 -16.87 -14.07
CA GLY A 463 1.40 -16.92 -14.34
C GLY A 463 0.84 -15.69 -15.08
N CYS A 464 1.66 -14.98 -15.85
CA CYS A 464 1.25 -13.79 -16.60
C CYS A 464 0.61 -14.16 -17.96
N VAL A 465 -0.50 -14.90 -17.93
CA VAL A 465 -1.16 -15.44 -19.11
C VAL A 465 -1.86 -14.40 -20.00
N ALA A 466 -2.19 -13.23 -19.45
CA ALA A 466 -2.88 -12.15 -20.14
C ALA A 466 -2.02 -10.89 -20.15
N LEU A 467 -1.66 -10.41 -21.34
CA LEU A 467 -0.85 -9.21 -21.55
C LEU A 467 -1.32 -8.46 -22.79
N SER A 468 -1.39 -7.14 -22.72
CA SER A 468 -1.68 -6.31 -23.89
C SER A 468 -0.49 -6.26 -24.85
N ASP A 469 -0.75 -5.90 -26.11
CA ASP A 469 0.32 -5.70 -27.10
C ASP A 469 1.32 -4.62 -26.67
N ASP A 470 0.85 -3.61 -25.94
CA ASP A 470 1.73 -2.57 -25.40
C ASP A 470 2.65 -3.08 -24.30
N GLN A 471 2.11 -3.89 -23.38
CA GLN A 471 2.89 -4.52 -22.33
C GLN A 471 3.96 -5.45 -22.90
N ILE A 472 3.63 -6.25 -23.91
CA ILE A 472 4.58 -7.12 -24.60
C ILE A 472 5.71 -6.29 -25.23
N ARG A 473 5.39 -5.22 -25.96
CA ARG A 473 6.41 -4.33 -26.56
C ARG A 473 7.36 -3.72 -25.52
N LYS A 474 6.84 -3.31 -24.36
CA LYS A 474 7.68 -2.77 -23.27
C LYS A 474 8.64 -3.81 -22.71
N ILE A 475 8.17 -5.04 -22.54
CA ILE A 475 8.98 -6.16 -22.06
C ILE A 475 10.03 -6.56 -23.11
N GLU A 476 9.67 -6.64 -24.40
CA GLU A 476 10.64 -6.92 -25.48
C GLU A 476 11.71 -5.84 -25.57
N ARG A 477 11.33 -4.57 -25.37
CA ARG A 477 12.29 -3.45 -25.30
C ARG A 477 13.27 -3.62 -24.13
N PHE A 478 12.78 -4.02 -22.97
CA PHE A 478 13.63 -4.31 -21.81
C PHE A 478 14.65 -5.43 -22.13
N VAL A 479 14.22 -6.52 -22.75
CA VAL A 479 15.11 -7.63 -23.16
C VAL A 479 16.12 -7.17 -24.20
N LYS A 480 15.68 -6.43 -25.23
CA LYS A 480 16.56 -5.86 -26.28
C LYS A 480 17.63 -4.91 -25.70
N ASN A 481 17.36 -4.28 -24.55
CA ASN A 481 18.30 -3.42 -23.84
C ASN A 481 19.22 -4.17 -22.86
N GLY A 482 19.20 -5.51 -22.86
CA GLY A 482 20.07 -6.36 -22.04
C GLY A 482 19.43 -6.85 -20.73
N GLY A 483 18.17 -6.50 -20.47
CA GLY A 483 17.38 -7.08 -19.39
C GLY A 483 17.15 -8.58 -19.61
N LYS A 484 17.01 -9.32 -18.51
CA LYS A 484 16.77 -10.77 -18.56
C LYS A 484 15.33 -11.10 -18.23
N LEU A 485 14.75 -12.10 -18.91
CA LEU A 485 13.38 -12.51 -18.67
C LEU A 485 13.31 -13.94 -18.17
N CYS A 486 12.64 -14.14 -17.04
CA CYS A 486 12.32 -15.45 -16.50
C CYS A 486 10.81 -15.68 -16.55
N ILE A 487 10.40 -16.76 -17.20
CA ILE A 487 9.01 -17.18 -17.32
C ILE A 487 8.80 -18.41 -16.45
N ILE A 488 7.78 -18.36 -15.59
CA ILE A 488 7.37 -19.49 -14.75
C ILE A 488 5.91 -19.80 -15.08
N GLY A 489 5.69 -20.97 -15.68
CA GLY A 489 4.37 -21.39 -16.20
C GLY A 489 4.01 -20.77 -17.56
N GLU A 490 2.71 -20.72 -17.85
CA GLU A 490 2.18 -20.13 -19.10
C GLU A 490 2.27 -18.60 -19.08
N THR A 491 2.51 -17.98 -20.24
CA THR A 491 2.63 -16.52 -20.34
C THR A 491 2.14 -16.02 -21.70
N GLY A 492 1.42 -14.89 -21.69
CA GLY A 492 1.03 -14.15 -22.90
C GLY A 492 0.23 -14.97 -23.92
N ILE A 493 -0.61 -15.90 -23.45
CA ILE A 493 -1.51 -16.69 -24.32
C ILE A 493 -2.82 -15.96 -24.62
N TYR A 494 -3.15 -14.93 -23.84
CA TYR A 494 -4.30 -14.05 -24.01
C TYR A 494 -3.90 -12.58 -24.16
N ASP A 495 -4.81 -11.78 -24.74
CA ASP A 495 -4.78 -10.32 -24.61
C ASP A 495 -5.27 -9.86 -23.22
N GLU A 496 -5.34 -8.56 -22.98
CA GLU A 496 -5.77 -7.96 -21.72
C GLU A 496 -7.25 -8.25 -21.35
N TRP A 497 -8.03 -8.80 -22.28
CA TRP A 497 -9.45 -9.14 -22.10
C TRP A 497 -9.72 -10.65 -22.17
N ILE A 498 -8.68 -11.48 -21.97
CA ILE A 498 -8.76 -12.96 -21.99
C ILE A 498 -9.17 -13.51 -23.37
N LYS A 499 -8.91 -12.77 -24.45
CA LYS A 499 -9.08 -13.30 -25.80
C LYS A 499 -7.83 -14.06 -26.23
N PRO A 500 -7.95 -15.30 -26.75
CA PRO A 500 -6.80 -16.07 -27.20
C PRO A 500 -6.02 -15.33 -28.29
N ARG A 501 -4.69 -15.37 -28.18
CA ARG A 501 -3.79 -14.84 -29.22
C ARG A 501 -3.61 -15.86 -30.34
N ASN A 502 -3.47 -15.35 -31.57
CA ASN A 502 -3.17 -16.19 -32.75
C ASN A 502 -1.68 -16.47 -32.94
N HIS A 503 -0.81 -15.81 -32.16
CA HIS A 503 0.64 -15.95 -32.18
C HIS A 503 1.16 -15.91 -30.74
N SER A 504 2.34 -16.51 -30.52
CA SER A 504 3.01 -16.46 -29.21
C SER A 504 3.29 -15.01 -28.82
N ALA A 505 3.24 -14.70 -27.53
CA ALA A 505 3.90 -13.52 -27.01
C ALA A 505 5.42 -13.62 -27.22
N PHE A 506 6.10 -12.47 -27.31
CA PHE A 506 7.55 -12.35 -27.41
C PHE A 506 8.20 -12.94 -28.66
N THR A 507 7.62 -12.71 -29.84
CA THR A 507 8.20 -13.19 -31.12
C THR A 507 9.51 -12.52 -31.49
N ASP A 508 9.77 -11.31 -30.97
CA ASP A 508 10.91 -10.49 -31.39
C ASP A 508 12.10 -10.55 -30.41
N ALA A 509 12.00 -11.35 -29.35
CA ALA A 509 13.03 -11.46 -28.33
C ALA A 509 13.82 -12.77 -28.46
N PRO A 510 15.16 -12.76 -28.30
CA PRO A 510 16.00 -13.92 -28.59
C PRO A 510 15.73 -15.07 -27.60
N GLU A 511 15.62 -16.30 -28.09
CA GLU A 511 15.42 -17.50 -27.23
C GLU A 511 16.50 -17.65 -26.14
N THR A 512 17.71 -17.12 -26.36
CA THR A 512 18.84 -17.16 -25.43
C THR A 512 18.71 -16.23 -24.22
N ASP A 513 17.73 -15.32 -24.21
CA ASP A 513 17.48 -14.37 -23.12
C ASP A 513 16.31 -14.78 -22.21
N PHE A 514 15.79 -16.01 -22.40
CA PHE A 514 14.69 -16.58 -21.63
C PHE A 514 15.12 -17.81 -20.82
N ALA A 515 14.84 -17.78 -19.52
CA ALA A 515 14.69 -19.02 -18.76
C ALA A 515 13.19 -19.33 -18.63
N GLN A 516 12.76 -20.46 -19.19
CA GLN A 516 11.41 -20.98 -18.97
C GLN A 516 11.48 -22.14 -17.99
N LEU A 517 10.87 -21.96 -16.82
CA LEU A 517 10.78 -22.97 -15.77
C LEU A 517 9.37 -23.54 -15.72
N ASN A 518 9.28 -24.87 -15.66
CA ASN A 518 7.99 -25.55 -15.53
C ASN A 518 7.45 -25.41 -14.10
N GLU A 519 6.12 -25.46 -13.93
CA GLU A 519 5.46 -25.23 -12.63
C GLU A 519 5.84 -26.27 -11.53
N ASN A 520 6.41 -27.42 -11.91
CA ASN A 520 6.79 -28.50 -11.01
C ASN A 520 8.30 -28.58 -10.72
N GLU A 521 9.09 -27.65 -11.27
CA GLU A 521 10.54 -27.62 -11.06
C GLU A 521 10.92 -26.94 -9.73
N ASP A 522 12.16 -27.17 -9.30
CA ASP A 522 12.76 -26.38 -8.22
C ASP A 522 13.11 -24.99 -8.76
N TRP A 523 12.16 -24.07 -8.64
CA TRP A 523 12.29 -22.71 -9.17
C TRP A 523 13.44 -21.94 -8.54
N ILE A 524 13.74 -22.17 -7.26
CA ILE A 524 14.81 -21.43 -6.58
C ILE A 524 16.16 -21.88 -7.12
N SER A 525 16.41 -23.19 -7.14
CA SER A 525 17.67 -23.72 -7.70
C SER A 525 17.83 -23.33 -9.17
N GLY A 526 16.77 -23.44 -9.98
CA GLY A 526 16.80 -23.04 -11.39
C GLY A 526 17.05 -21.54 -11.58
N PHE A 527 16.40 -20.69 -10.76
CA PHE A 527 16.56 -19.25 -10.81
C PHE A 527 17.95 -18.81 -10.36
N GLN A 528 18.45 -19.33 -9.23
CA GLN A 528 19.79 -19.02 -8.75
C GLN A 528 20.87 -19.52 -9.72
N TYR A 529 20.75 -20.74 -10.25
CA TYR A 529 21.70 -21.24 -11.24
C TYR A 529 21.76 -20.37 -12.50
N GLY A 530 20.62 -19.88 -12.97
CA GLY A 530 20.55 -19.02 -14.16
C GLY A 530 20.99 -17.57 -13.92
N TYR A 531 20.91 -17.08 -12.67
CA TYR A 531 20.96 -15.65 -12.39
C TYR A 531 21.84 -15.20 -11.20
N ASP A 532 22.58 -16.09 -10.52
CA ASP A 532 23.40 -15.73 -9.35
C ASP A 532 24.34 -14.54 -9.61
N GLU A 533 24.95 -14.51 -10.80
CA GLU A 533 25.85 -13.44 -11.20
C GLU A 533 25.19 -12.05 -11.33
N PHE A 534 23.87 -11.95 -11.19
CA PHE A 534 23.12 -10.69 -11.21
C PHE A 534 22.67 -10.21 -9.84
N PHE A 535 22.79 -11.00 -8.77
CA PHE A 535 22.28 -10.58 -7.46
C PHE A 535 23.23 -9.61 -6.75
N SER A 536 22.62 -8.61 -6.15
CA SER A 536 23.27 -7.60 -5.32
C SER A 536 23.40 -8.02 -3.86
N MET A 537 22.62 -9.02 -3.43
CA MET A 537 22.65 -9.59 -2.09
C MET A 537 22.48 -11.11 -2.18
N ASP A 538 23.25 -11.80 -1.36
CA ASP A 538 23.10 -13.22 -1.08
C ASP A 538 23.33 -13.45 0.43
N VAL A 539 22.37 -14.15 1.05
CA VAL A 539 22.33 -14.43 2.48
C VAL A 539 21.93 -15.89 2.65
N ASP A 540 22.87 -16.73 3.05
CA ASP A 540 22.62 -18.16 3.26
C ASP A 540 22.11 -18.39 4.69
N ALA A 541 20.82 -18.73 4.81
CA ALA A 541 20.19 -18.93 6.09
C ALA A 541 19.01 -19.91 6.01
N PRO A 542 18.65 -20.56 7.13
CA PRO A 542 17.47 -21.42 7.14
C PRO A 542 16.17 -20.61 7.05
N LEU A 543 15.06 -21.28 6.73
CA LEU A 543 13.72 -20.69 6.66
C LEU A 543 13.40 -19.90 7.95
N GLY A 544 12.91 -18.68 7.82
CA GLY A 544 12.54 -17.82 8.95
C GLY A 544 13.51 -16.66 9.19
N LEU A 545 14.65 -16.61 8.50
CA LEU A 545 15.42 -15.38 8.34
C LEU A 545 15.08 -14.73 7.00
N CYS A 546 14.50 -13.53 7.04
CA CYS A 546 14.28 -12.72 5.85
C CYS A 546 15.27 -11.55 5.83
N ALA A 547 15.59 -11.05 4.64
CA ALA A 547 16.51 -9.94 4.46
C ALA A 547 15.99 -8.92 3.42
N GLU A 548 16.37 -7.66 3.61
CA GLU A 548 16.20 -6.58 2.62
C GLU A 548 17.51 -5.82 2.47
N LEU A 549 17.87 -5.49 1.24
CA LEU A 549 19.01 -4.63 0.95
C LEU A 549 18.50 -3.23 0.66
N THR A 550 18.96 -2.24 1.42
CA THR A 550 18.71 -0.83 1.12
C THR A 550 20.02 -0.09 0.86
N GLU A 551 19.94 1.04 0.16
CA GLU A 551 21.10 1.84 -0.19
C GLU A 551 20.84 3.32 0.04
N ARG A 552 21.87 4.01 0.54
CA ARG A 552 21.93 5.47 0.60
C ARG A 552 23.34 5.90 0.23
N LYS A 553 23.47 6.58 -0.93
CA LYS A 553 24.67 7.29 -1.46
C LYS A 553 26.02 6.55 -1.32
N ASP A 554 26.53 6.45 -0.10
CA ASP A 554 27.85 5.95 0.31
C ASP A 554 27.80 4.66 1.15
N CYS A 555 26.61 4.18 1.51
CA CYS A 555 26.46 2.93 2.25
C CYS A 555 25.29 2.06 1.72
N ARG A 556 25.45 0.75 1.90
CA ARG A 556 24.41 -0.27 1.79
C ARG A 556 24.06 -0.82 3.17
N PHE A 557 22.81 -1.23 3.35
CA PHE A 557 22.31 -1.78 4.61
C PHE A 557 21.62 -3.11 4.35
N VAL A 558 22.06 -4.16 5.04
CA VAL A 558 21.43 -5.49 5.00
C VAL A 558 20.61 -5.63 6.26
N HIS A 559 19.30 -5.46 6.13
CA HIS A 559 18.35 -5.63 7.21
C HIS A 559 17.99 -7.11 7.35
N LEU A 560 18.02 -7.66 8.56
CA LEU A 560 17.80 -9.08 8.83
C LEU A 560 16.77 -9.25 9.93
N VAL A 561 15.68 -9.95 9.64
CA VAL A 561 14.59 -10.21 10.58
C VAL A 561 14.44 -11.70 10.81
N ASN A 562 14.60 -12.12 12.07
CA ASN A 562 14.43 -13.50 12.49
C ASN A 562 12.99 -13.73 13.02
N TYR A 563 12.19 -14.45 12.24
CA TYR A 563 10.81 -14.81 12.55
C TYR A 563 10.71 -16.04 13.48
N ARG A 564 11.82 -16.72 13.76
CA ARG A 564 11.88 -17.79 14.77
C ARG A 564 12.07 -17.19 16.16
N THR A 565 10.98 -16.65 16.70
CA THR A 565 11.00 -15.96 18.00
C THR A 565 11.61 -16.86 19.08
N GLY A 566 12.66 -16.37 19.75
CA GLY A 566 13.38 -17.10 20.81
C GLY A 566 14.37 -18.16 20.31
N GLN A 567 14.62 -18.25 19.00
CA GLN A 567 15.59 -19.15 18.39
C GLN A 567 16.58 -18.33 17.56
N PRO A 568 17.66 -17.83 18.19
CA PRO A 568 18.71 -17.09 17.50
C PRO A 568 19.35 -17.93 16.38
N MET A 569 19.76 -17.27 15.31
CA MET A 569 20.53 -17.89 14.24
C MET A 569 21.96 -17.37 14.28
N GLU A 570 22.94 -18.22 14.01
CA GLU A 570 24.36 -17.92 14.18
C GLU A 570 25.14 -18.21 12.89
N ASN A 571 26.28 -17.52 12.73
CA ASN A 571 27.22 -17.68 11.62
C ASN A 571 26.53 -17.55 10.24
N ILE A 572 25.87 -16.42 10.01
CA ILE A 572 25.14 -16.15 8.76
C ILE A 572 26.10 -15.56 7.72
N PRO A 573 26.43 -16.29 6.64
CA PRO A 573 27.27 -15.76 5.58
C PRO A 573 26.49 -14.72 4.78
N VAL A 574 27.14 -13.59 4.49
CA VAL A 574 26.56 -12.51 3.69
C VAL A 574 27.53 -12.11 2.59
N ARG A 575 27.02 -12.04 1.36
CA ARG A 575 27.74 -11.56 0.18
C ARG A 575 26.96 -10.42 -0.44
N ILE A 576 27.59 -9.24 -0.51
CA ILE A 576 26.98 -8.03 -1.07
C ILE A 576 27.79 -7.55 -2.26
N ARG A 577 27.11 -7.24 -3.36
CA ARG A 577 27.73 -6.53 -4.48
C ARG A 577 27.85 -5.06 -4.15
N ILE A 578 28.98 -4.46 -4.45
CA ILE A 578 29.25 -3.05 -4.22
C ILE A 578 29.18 -2.31 -5.56
N PRO A 579 28.67 -1.05 -5.61
CA PRO A 579 28.64 -0.29 -6.84
C PRO A 579 30.05 -0.15 -7.47
N ARG A 580 30.09 -0.12 -8.80
CA ARG A 580 31.35 -0.02 -9.54
C ARG A 580 32.18 1.17 -9.08
N HIS A 581 33.51 0.98 -9.02
CA HIS A 581 34.50 1.98 -8.64
C HIS A 581 34.44 2.46 -7.18
N GLN A 582 33.67 1.81 -6.32
CA GLN A 582 33.67 2.05 -4.89
C GLN A 582 34.60 1.04 -4.17
N THR A 583 35.04 1.37 -2.96
CA THR A 583 35.91 0.50 -2.15
C THR A 583 35.39 0.44 -0.73
N VAL A 584 35.07 -0.76 -0.23
CA VAL A 584 34.52 -0.91 1.13
C VAL A 584 35.53 -0.43 2.16
N LYS A 585 35.07 0.44 3.05
CA LYS A 585 35.84 1.04 4.14
C LYS A 585 35.56 0.35 5.47
N SER A 586 34.32 -0.06 5.70
CA SER A 586 33.90 -0.70 6.95
C SER A 586 32.64 -1.53 6.76
N VAL A 587 32.47 -2.53 7.63
CA VAL A 587 31.24 -3.30 7.80
C VAL A 587 30.91 -3.29 9.30
N THR A 588 29.82 -2.61 9.69
CA THR A 588 29.39 -2.55 11.09
C THR A 588 28.02 -3.17 11.28
N LEU A 589 27.83 -3.90 12.38
CA LEU A 589 26.58 -4.54 12.75
C LEU A 589 25.89 -3.77 13.87
N LEU A 590 24.62 -3.46 13.66
CA LEU A 590 23.80 -2.67 14.57
C LEU A 590 22.52 -3.43 14.96
N SER A 591 22.04 -3.21 16.17
CA SER A 591 20.83 -3.85 16.70
C SER A 591 20.12 -2.92 17.68
N PRO A 592 18.77 -2.95 17.76
CA PRO A 592 18.03 -2.29 18.84
C PRO A 592 18.33 -2.90 20.21
N MET A 593 18.91 -4.11 20.26
CA MET A 593 19.23 -4.81 21.51
C MET A 593 20.68 -4.60 21.96
N ARG A 594 21.47 -3.80 21.24
CA ARG A 594 22.87 -3.49 21.58
C ARG A 594 23.09 -1.98 21.50
N ASP A 595 23.77 -1.44 22.51
CA ASP A 595 24.09 -0.01 22.54
C ASP A 595 25.25 0.33 21.60
N ASP A 596 26.25 -0.54 21.50
CA ASP A 596 27.45 -0.35 20.68
C ASP A 596 27.34 -1.05 19.33
N GLU A 597 27.93 -0.43 18.30
CA GLU A 597 28.16 -1.06 17.00
C GLU A 597 29.26 -2.12 17.10
N MET A 598 29.13 -3.19 16.32
CA MET A 598 30.13 -4.24 16.22
C MET A 598 30.80 -4.18 14.84
N GLU A 599 32.09 -3.88 14.80
CA GLU A 599 32.89 -4.01 13.57
C GLU A 599 32.98 -5.49 13.18
N LEU A 600 32.80 -5.79 11.90
CA LEU A 600 32.92 -7.13 11.33
C LEU A 600 34.14 -7.19 10.40
N ASP A 601 34.87 -8.28 10.47
CA ASP A 601 35.87 -8.61 9.46
C ASP A 601 35.18 -8.89 8.12
N PHE A 602 35.79 -8.42 7.03
CA PHE A 602 35.27 -8.62 5.68
C PHE A 602 36.39 -8.88 4.68
N LEU A 603 36.04 -9.59 3.61
CA LEU A 603 36.90 -9.85 2.46
C LEU A 603 36.30 -9.15 1.23
N THR A 604 37.15 -8.54 0.41
CA THR A 604 36.73 -7.94 -0.86
C THR A 604 37.25 -8.80 -2.01
N GLU A 605 36.33 -9.27 -2.86
CA GLU A 605 36.61 -10.09 -4.04
C GLU A 605 35.95 -9.44 -5.27
N GLY A 606 36.75 -8.72 -6.06
CA GLY A 606 36.23 -7.98 -7.22
C GLY A 606 35.24 -6.89 -6.80
N GLU A 607 34.00 -6.97 -7.28
CA GLU A 607 32.89 -6.07 -6.93
C GLU A 607 32.05 -6.60 -5.74
N GLN A 608 32.54 -7.59 -5.00
CA GLN A 608 31.81 -8.22 -3.90
C GLN A 608 32.52 -8.03 -2.56
N VAL A 609 31.75 -7.88 -1.50
CA VAL A 609 32.19 -7.97 -0.12
C VAL A 609 31.55 -9.16 0.55
N LEU A 610 32.36 -9.95 1.26
CA LEU A 610 31.96 -11.13 1.99
C LEU A 610 32.25 -10.90 3.48
N PHE A 611 31.27 -11.20 4.33
CA PHE A 611 31.40 -11.13 5.77
C PHE A 611 30.42 -12.12 6.43
N GLU A 612 30.62 -12.37 7.72
CA GLU A 612 29.75 -13.25 8.50
C GLU A 612 29.08 -12.45 9.62
N ILE A 613 27.78 -12.63 9.77
CA ILE A 613 27.04 -12.09 10.91
C ILE A 613 27.04 -13.15 12.01
N PRO A 614 27.66 -12.88 13.16
CA PRO A 614 27.87 -13.90 14.18
C PRO A 614 26.55 -14.42 14.76
N ARG A 615 25.55 -13.54 14.89
CA ARG A 615 24.26 -13.88 15.50
C ARG A 615 23.15 -12.90 15.11
N VAL A 616 21.96 -13.43 14.85
CA VAL A 616 20.70 -12.70 14.65
C VAL A 616 19.65 -13.21 15.63
N ASP A 617 19.39 -12.46 16.70
CA ASP A 617 18.34 -12.81 17.67
C ASP A 617 16.94 -12.48 17.14
N LEU A 618 16.70 -11.20 16.78
CA LEU A 618 15.42 -10.74 16.24
C LEU A 618 15.60 -9.79 15.05
N TYR A 619 16.39 -8.73 15.24
CA TYR A 619 16.66 -7.74 14.20
C TYR A 619 18.11 -7.30 14.26
N GLU A 620 18.76 -7.36 13.11
CA GLU A 620 20.14 -6.94 12.89
C GLU A 620 20.20 -6.15 11.59
N VAL A 621 21.05 -5.14 11.54
CA VAL A 621 21.34 -4.43 10.30
C VAL A 621 22.85 -4.30 10.13
N ALA A 622 23.39 -4.85 9.05
CA ALA A 622 24.78 -4.67 8.67
C ALA A 622 24.89 -3.44 7.76
N ARG A 623 25.69 -2.46 8.16
CA ARG A 623 25.99 -1.24 7.40
C ARG A 623 27.35 -1.41 6.73
N ILE A 624 27.36 -1.33 5.40
CA ILE A 624 28.55 -1.43 4.56
C ILE A 624 28.79 -0.07 3.93
N CYS A 625 29.86 0.63 4.31
CA CYS A 625 30.18 1.96 3.77
C CYS A 625 31.40 1.90 2.85
N TYR A 626 31.39 2.70 1.78
CA TYR A 626 32.40 2.67 0.72
C TYR A 626 32.84 4.05 0.22
#